data_AF-I1GNP9-F1
#
_entry.id   AF-I1GNP9-F1
#
_cell.length_a   1.000
_cell.length_b   1.000
_cell.length_c   1.000
_cell.angle_alpha   90.00
_cell.angle_beta   90.00
_cell.angle_gamma   90.00
#
_symmetry.space_group_name_H-M   'P 1'
#
loop_
_entity.id
_entity.type
_entity.pdbx_description
1 polymer ?
#
loop_
_entity_poly.entity_id
_entity_poly.type
_entity_poly.pdbx_seq_one_letter_code
_entity_poly.pdbx_strand_id
1 'polypeptide(L)'
;MERRPSLVAMVVVAMLSLSSCCCCASSSAGGGQQLHPVILIPGSGGNQLEAKLTEEYSPSSLACRVWPLVRGRGGWFRLWFDPSVLVAPLTRCFAERMMLYYDIAADDYRNAPGVETRVSDFGSTSSLRYLDPNLKLLTGYMDALASTLEKAAGYEEGRDLFGAPYDFRYGLAAPGHPSQAGSAYLERLRLLVESACAANGGKPAILLAHSLGGLYALQLLARSPAPWRAAHVKRLVTLSAPWGGSVQEMLTFASGNTLGVPFVDASIIRDEQRSSESNLWLLPTPKVFGNTTLVVSEFHNRSYSAKNVTQFLRDIGFEGGVEPYRARIRPLGEALPEPGVPVTCLVGTGVDTVESLVFGKEGFEAGPVKVAYGDGDGTVNLASLVGPIKAWADSPAQVLEVVELPGVSHSGILKDKSALQQIVRIVDAINLNTTGSNYLRSF
;
A
#
# COMPACT_ATOMS: atom_id res chain seq x y z
N MET A 1 -74.45 38.18 -23.42
CA MET A 1 -74.58 38.23 -21.96
C MET A 1 -73.76 37.08 -21.40
N GLU A 2 -72.72 37.42 -20.63
CA GLU A 2 -71.98 36.65 -19.62
C GLU A 2 -71.43 35.21 -19.85
N ARG A 3 -70.09 35.18 -19.72
CA ARG A 3 -69.23 34.25 -18.93
C ARG A 3 -68.93 32.82 -19.43
N ARG A 4 -67.64 32.66 -19.82
CA ARG A 4 -66.75 31.47 -19.72
C ARG A 4 -66.42 31.15 -18.22
N PRO A 5 -65.70 30.07 -17.81
CA PRO A 5 -64.73 29.18 -18.52
C PRO A 5 -64.88 27.65 -18.17
N SER A 6 -64.16 26.68 -18.76
CA SER A 6 -62.77 26.29 -18.45
C SER A 6 -62.29 25.13 -19.35
N LEU A 7 -60.97 24.97 -19.35
CA LEU A 7 -60.00 24.33 -20.24
C LEU A 7 -59.86 22.78 -20.14
N VAL A 8 -58.99 22.26 -21.02
CA VAL A 8 -58.25 20.96 -21.04
C VAL A 8 -58.94 19.88 -21.89
N ALA A 9 -58.34 19.20 -22.88
CA ALA A 9 -57.02 19.19 -23.53
C ALA A 9 -57.18 18.48 -24.89
N MET A 10 -56.28 18.74 -25.85
CA MET A 10 -56.12 17.87 -27.02
C MET A 10 -54.64 17.71 -27.36
N VAL A 11 -54.26 16.43 -27.49
CA VAL A 11 -52.97 15.90 -27.93
C VAL A 11 -52.85 16.02 -29.46
N VAL A 12 -51.63 16.21 -29.99
CA VAL A 12 -51.00 15.38 -31.05
C VAL A 12 -49.71 16.05 -31.59
N VAL A 13 -48.62 15.30 -31.39
CA VAL A 13 -47.38 15.08 -32.16
C VAL A 13 -47.09 15.93 -33.42
N ALA A 14 -45.87 16.47 -33.48
CA ALA A 14 -45.11 16.63 -34.72
C ALA A 14 -43.60 16.52 -34.46
N MET A 15 -42.94 15.59 -35.16
CA MET A 15 -41.48 15.49 -35.24
C MET A 15 -40.90 16.69 -35.97
N LEU A 16 -39.85 17.31 -35.44
CA LEU A 16 -38.98 18.23 -36.17
C LEU A 16 -37.52 17.91 -35.88
N SER A 17 -36.84 17.55 -36.96
CA SER A 17 -35.39 17.51 -37.14
C SER A 17 -34.73 18.83 -36.74
N LEU A 18 -33.69 18.78 -35.91
CA LEU A 18 -32.75 19.89 -35.73
C LEU A 18 -31.32 19.41 -35.95
N SER A 19 -30.82 19.82 -37.10
CA SER A 19 -29.41 19.88 -37.45
C SER A 19 -28.76 21.06 -36.72
N SER A 20 -27.52 20.87 -36.28
CA SER A 20 -26.53 21.90 -35.94
C SER A 20 -26.94 23.02 -34.99
N CYS A 21 -26.51 22.90 -33.74
CA CYS A 21 -26.00 24.05 -32.99
C CYS A 21 -24.74 23.61 -32.24
N CYS A 22 -23.59 23.81 -32.87
CA CYS A 22 -22.30 23.90 -32.19
C CYS A 22 -22.37 25.05 -31.17
N CYS A 23 -22.89 24.76 -29.98
CA CYS A 23 -22.58 25.56 -28.81
C CYS A 23 -21.19 25.11 -28.36
N CYS A 24 -20.17 25.67 -29.00
CA CYS A 24 -18.86 25.82 -28.37
C CYS A 24 -19.10 26.67 -27.11
N ALA A 25 -19.41 26.00 -26.00
CA ALA A 25 -19.21 26.59 -24.69
C ALA A 25 -17.70 26.72 -24.54
N SER A 26 -17.16 27.84 -25.02
CA SER A 26 -15.88 28.35 -24.60
C SER A 26 -15.99 28.68 -23.12
N SER A 27 -15.90 27.66 -22.28
CA SER A 27 -15.46 27.84 -20.91
C SER A 27 -14.13 28.56 -21.01
N SER A 28 -14.11 29.81 -20.58
CA SER A 28 -12.90 30.58 -20.35
C SER A 28 -11.96 29.72 -19.52
N ALA A 29 -11.01 29.07 -20.20
CA ALA A 29 -9.88 28.43 -19.58
C ALA A 29 -9.10 29.55 -18.90
N GLY A 30 -9.33 29.72 -17.59
CA GLY A 30 -8.31 30.34 -16.75
C GLY A 30 -7.04 29.55 -17.00
N GLY A 31 -6.01 30.23 -17.50
CA GLY A 31 -4.73 29.65 -17.90
C GLY A 31 -3.92 29.12 -16.72
N GLY A 32 -4.51 28.21 -15.93
CA GLY A 32 -3.80 27.35 -15.01
C GLY A 32 -3.10 26.25 -15.82
N GLN A 33 -1.81 26.08 -15.58
CA GLN A 33 -1.04 24.99 -16.16
C GLN A 33 -1.70 23.66 -15.76
N GLN A 34 -2.23 22.92 -16.74
CA GLN A 34 -2.86 21.63 -16.47
C GLN A 34 -1.81 20.65 -15.93
N LEU A 35 -2.00 20.10 -14.74
CA LEU A 35 -1.04 19.20 -14.09
C LEU A 35 -1.22 17.75 -14.56
N HIS A 36 -0.18 16.92 -14.44
CA HIS A 36 -0.36 15.47 -14.50
C HIS A 36 -1.12 15.02 -13.24
N PRO A 37 -2.18 14.20 -13.33
CA PRO A 37 -2.88 13.76 -12.13
C PRO A 37 -1.96 12.89 -11.25
N VAL A 38 -2.00 13.10 -9.94
CA VAL A 38 -1.26 12.32 -8.94
C VAL A 38 -2.21 11.34 -8.27
N ILE A 39 -1.80 10.08 -8.21
CA ILE A 39 -2.51 9.02 -7.49
C ILE A 39 -1.64 8.57 -6.32
N LEU A 40 -2.12 8.80 -5.10
CA LEU A 40 -1.48 8.38 -3.86
C LEU A 40 -1.81 6.92 -3.56
N ILE A 41 -0.77 6.10 -3.37
CA ILE A 41 -0.90 4.67 -3.10
C ILE A 41 -0.28 4.38 -1.71
N PRO A 42 -1.09 4.05 -0.69
CA PRO A 42 -0.59 3.88 0.67
C PRO A 42 0.24 2.60 0.87
N GLY A 43 0.98 2.55 1.97
CA GLY A 43 1.68 1.36 2.43
C GLY A 43 0.82 0.44 3.29
N SER A 44 1.43 -0.59 3.87
CA SER A 44 0.76 -1.48 4.82
C SER A 44 0.23 -0.69 6.02
N GLY A 45 -1.02 -0.96 6.42
CA GLY A 45 -1.72 -0.21 7.48
C GLY A 45 -2.02 1.26 7.13
N GLY A 46 -1.78 1.70 5.89
CA GLY A 46 -1.78 3.11 5.49
C GLY A 46 -3.14 3.71 5.10
N ASN A 47 -4.24 2.96 5.25
CA ASN A 47 -5.59 3.46 5.04
C ASN A 47 -6.57 2.81 6.01
N GLN A 48 -7.74 3.42 6.17
CA GLN A 48 -8.82 2.83 6.95
C GLN A 48 -9.30 1.50 6.35
N LEU A 49 -9.69 0.57 7.21
CA LEU A 49 -10.34 -0.69 6.86
C LEU A 49 -11.61 -0.83 7.70
N GLU A 50 -12.73 -1.18 7.05
CA GLU A 50 -13.99 -1.47 7.73
C GLU A 50 -14.27 -2.96 7.72
N ALA A 51 -15.00 -3.42 8.74
CA ALA A 51 -15.48 -4.79 8.84
C ALA A 51 -16.97 -4.87 9.16
N LYS A 52 -17.59 -5.99 8.81
CA LYS A 52 -18.96 -6.37 9.18
C LYS A 52 -18.94 -7.82 9.65
N LEU A 53 -19.61 -8.08 10.78
CA LEU A 53 -19.72 -9.44 11.34
C LEU A 53 -21.04 -10.08 10.88
N THR A 54 -20.98 -11.31 10.39
CA THR A 54 -22.14 -12.11 9.96
C THR A 54 -22.56 -13.12 11.04
N GLU A 55 -23.59 -13.91 10.76
CA GLU A 55 -24.06 -14.97 11.67
C GLU A 55 -23.03 -16.09 11.87
N GLU A 56 -22.10 -16.27 10.94
CA GLU A 56 -21.02 -17.26 11.03
C GLU A 56 -19.90 -16.83 11.98
N TYR A 57 -19.90 -15.57 12.44
CA TYR A 57 -18.85 -15.08 13.32
C TYR A 57 -18.94 -15.76 14.69
N SER A 58 -17.89 -16.51 15.04
CA SER A 58 -17.76 -17.21 16.32
C SER A 58 -16.79 -16.45 17.23
N PRO A 59 -17.27 -15.56 18.12
CA PRO A 59 -16.41 -14.75 18.97
C PRO A 59 -15.74 -15.61 20.06
N SER A 60 -14.45 -15.40 20.28
CA SER A 60 -13.69 -16.05 21.36
C SER A 60 -14.11 -15.64 22.77
N SER A 61 -14.79 -14.50 22.91
CA SER A 61 -15.21 -13.95 24.20
C SER A 61 -16.49 -13.13 24.09
N LEU A 62 -17.14 -12.88 25.23
CA LEU A 62 -18.30 -11.99 25.28
C LEU A 62 -17.94 -10.56 24.84
N ALA A 63 -16.73 -10.08 25.17
CA ALA A 63 -16.25 -8.78 24.70
C ALA A 63 -16.20 -8.74 23.16
N CYS A 64 -15.69 -9.79 22.51
CA CYS A 64 -15.67 -9.89 21.05
C CYS A 64 -17.06 -10.11 20.43
N ARG A 65 -18.06 -10.57 21.19
CA ARG A 65 -19.43 -10.60 20.68
C ARG A 65 -20.05 -9.21 20.60
N VAL A 66 -19.80 -8.40 21.63
CA VAL A 66 -20.49 -7.13 21.87
C VAL A 66 -19.77 -5.94 21.22
N TRP A 67 -18.44 -5.95 21.17
CA TRP A 67 -17.65 -4.83 20.63
C TRP A 67 -17.58 -4.84 19.09
N PRO A 68 -17.62 -3.71 18.38
CA PRO A 68 -17.91 -2.38 18.91
C PRO A 68 -19.40 -2.21 19.24
N LEU A 69 -19.67 -1.42 20.28
CA LEU A 69 -21.03 -1.13 20.77
C LEU A 69 -21.87 -0.38 19.72
N VAL A 70 -21.22 0.44 18.90
CA VAL A 70 -21.86 1.22 17.85
C VAL A 70 -21.35 0.70 16.51
N ARG A 71 -22.29 0.35 15.63
CA ARG A 71 -22.02 -0.02 14.23
C ARG A 71 -22.70 0.98 13.32
N GLY A 72 -22.04 1.31 12.22
CA GLY A 72 -22.58 2.16 11.17
C GLY A 72 -23.66 1.48 10.34
N ARG A 73 -24.06 2.16 9.27
CA ARG A 73 -25.10 1.68 8.34
C ARG A 73 -24.75 0.30 7.79
N GLY A 74 -25.71 -0.62 7.84
CA GLY A 74 -25.51 -1.99 7.36
C GLY A 74 -24.60 -2.85 8.23
N GLY A 75 -24.32 -2.42 9.47
CA GLY A 75 -23.51 -3.17 10.43
C GLY A 75 -21.99 -3.02 10.27
N TRP A 76 -21.54 -2.16 9.35
CA TRP A 76 -20.12 -1.86 9.14
C TRP A 76 -19.55 -1.02 10.28
N PHE A 77 -18.32 -1.31 10.68
CA PHE A 77 -17.55 -0.50 11.63
C PHE A 77 -16.09 -0.45 11.19
N ARG A 78 -15.37 0.58 11.64
CA ARG A 78 -13.94 0.69 11.38
C ARG A 78 -13.17 -0.37 12.16
N LEU A 79 -12.51 -1.27 11.44
CA LEU A 79 -11.60 -2.27 11.99
C LEU A 79 -10.20 -1.70 12.18
N TRP A 80 -9.75 -0.85 11.25
CA TRP A 80 -8.44 -0.22 11.30
C TRP A 80 -8.50 1.26 10.85
N PHE A 81 -7.84 2.21 11.51
CA PHE A 81 -7.32 2.10 12.88
C PHE A 81 -8.41 2.49 13.88
N ASP A 82 -8.53 1.77 14.98
CA ASP A 82 -9.39 2.15 16.10
C ASP A 82 -8.62 2.08 17.43
N PRO A 83 -8.66 3.10 18.31
CA PRO A 83 -7.89 3.08 19.56
C PRO A 83 -8.21 1.90 20.48
N SER A 84 -9.40 1.31 20.36
CA SER A 84 -9.77 0.13 21.15
C SER A 84 -8.88 -1.08 20.88
N VAL A 85 -8.16 -1.14 19.75
CA VAL A 85 -7.19 -2.21 19.47
C VAL A 85 -6.05 -2.25 20.48
N LEU A 86 -5.83 -1.17 21.25
CA LEU A 86 -4.79 -1.07 22.28
C LEU A 86 -5.27 -1.52 23.67
N VAL A 87 -6.54 -1.87 23.82
CA VAL A 87 -7.14 -2.30 25.09
C VAL A 87 -7.14 -3.83 25.12
N ALA A 88 -6.35 -4.45 25.99
CA ALA A 88 -5.99 -5.87 25.91
C ALA A 88 -7.16 -6.87 25.62
N PRO A 89 -8.34 -6.81 26.28
CA PRO A 89 -9.48 -7.68 25.92
C PRO A 89 -9.98 -7.48 24.48
N LEU A 90 -9.85 -6.26 23.95
CA LEU A 90 -10.29 -5.86 22.61
C LEU A 90 -9.19 -6.02 21.56
N THR A 91 -7.92 -6.00 21.94
CA THR A 91 -6.77 -6.36 21.08
C THR A 91 -6.96 -7.75 20.49
N ARG A 92 -7.38 -8.72 21.31
CA ARG A 92 -7.71 -10.07 20.83
C ARG A 92 -8.86 -10.07 19.82
N CYS A 93 -9.92 -9.31 20.09
CA CYS A 93 -11.05 -9.21 19.17
C CYS A 93 -10.64 -8.59 17.83
N PHE A 94 -9.77 -7.57 17.87
CA PHE A 94 -9.18 -6.99 16.68
C PHE A 94 -8.36 -8.03 15.91
N ALA A 95 -7.41 -8.69 16.58
CA ALA A 95 -6.53 -9.68 15.96
C ALA A 95 -7.35 -10.77 15.25
N GLU A 96 -8.32 -11.38 15.93
CA GLU A 96 -9.18 -12.44 15.38
C GLU A 96 -9.98 -12.01 14.14
N ARG A 97 -10.41 -10.74 14.09
CA ARG A 97 -11.19 -10.20 12.96
C ARG A 97 -10.31 -9.72 11.82
N MET A 98 -9.08 -9.32 12.13
CA MET A 98 -8.10 -8.86 11.16
C MET A 98 -7.46 -10.04 10.42
N MET A 99 -7.47 -11.24 11.00
CA MET A 99 -6.88 -12.43 10.41
C MET A 99 -7.38 -12.76 9.00
N LEU A 100 -6.44 -13.19 8.16
CA LEU A 100 -6.72 -13.90 6.91
C LEU A 100 -6.43 -15.39 7.07
N TYR A 101 -7.11 -16.21 6.29
CA TYR A 101 -6.92 -17.65 6.24
C TYR A 101 -6.63 -18.07 4.81
N TYR A 102 -5.55 -18.82 4.64
CA TYR A 102 -5.24 -19.44 3.36
C TYR A 102 -6.17 -20.64 3.13
N ASP A 103 -7.01 -20.56 2.10
CA ASP A 103 -7.85 -21.66 1.65
C ASP A 103 -7.08 -22.48 0.62
N ILE A 104 -6.73 -23.72 0.99
CA ILE A 104 -5.96 -24.65 0.16
C ILE A 104 -6.71 -25.03 -1.12
N ALA A 105 -8.04 -25.20 -1.06
CA ALA A 105 -8.84 -25.62 -2.21
C ALA A 105 -9.01 -24.47 -3.21
N ALA A 106 -9.12 -23.24 -2.71
CA ALA A 106 -9.17 -22.04 -3.52
C ALA A 106 -7.80 -21.62 -4.03
N ASP A 107 -6.73 -22.04 -3.35
CA ASP A 107 -5.39 -21.47 -3.48
C ASP A 107 -5.48 -19.94 -3.39
N ASP A 108 -6.11 -19.42 -2.34
CA ASP A 108 -6.21 -17.96 -2.12
C ASP A 108 -6.53 -17.65 -0.65
N TYR A 109 -6.34 -16.40 -0.25
CA TYR A 109 -6.65 -15.95 1.10
C TYR A 109 -8.10 -15.48 1.22
N ARG A 110 -8.69 -15.72 2.38
CA ARG A 110 -10.04 -15.28 2.73
C ARG A 110 -10.04 -14.61 4.09
N ASN A 111 -11.03 -13.78 4.34
CA ASN A 111 -11.27 -13.24 5.67
C ASN A 111 -11.53 -14.37 6.68
N ALA A 112 -11.34 -14.07 7.96
CA ALA A 112 -11.82 -14.90 9.05
C ALA A 112 -13.31 -15.27 8.86
N PRO A 113 -13.72 -16.52 9.19
CA PRO A 113 -15.12 -16.94 9.10
C PRO A 113 -16.06 -15.97 9.81
N GLY A 114 -17.11 -15.56 9.09
CA GLY A 114 -18.07 -14.58 9.56
C GLY A 114 -17.60 -13.13 9.59
N VAL A 115 -16.44 -12.80 9.02
CA VAL A 115 -15.96 -11.43 8.87
C VAL A 115 -15.94 -11.04 7.40
N GLU A 116 -16.62 -9.96 7.07
CA GLU A 116 -16.46 -9.26 5.79
C GLU A 116 -15.64 -7.99 6.00
N THR A 117 -14.80 -7.65 5.03
CA THR A 117 -14.03 -6.40 5.04
C THR A 117 -14.30 -5.57 3.80
N ARG A 118 -14.13 -4.25 3.93
CA ARG A 118 -14.15 -3.34 2.80
C ARG A 118 -13.26 -2.13 3.05
N VAL A 119 -12.85 -1.53 1.95
CA VAL A 119 -12.08 -0.29 1.92
C VAL A 119 -12.98 0.82 1.41
N SER A 120 -13.12 1.89 2.17
CA SER A 120 -13.91 3.06 1.81
C SER A 120 -13.12 4.05 0.96
N ASP A 121 -13.84 4.94 0.30
CA ASP A 121 -13.32 6.18 -0.31
C ASP A 121 -12.23 5.99 -1.38
N PHE A 122 -12.29 4.91 -2.13
CA PHE A 122 -11.40 4.72 -3.28
C PHE A 122 -11.58 5.82 -4.33
N GLY A 123 -10.47 6.44 -4.73
CA GLY A 123 -10.45 7.66 -5.55
C GLY A 123 -10.28 8.94 -4.73
N SER A 124 -10.56 8.93 -3.42
CA SER A 124 -10.32 10.06 -2.51
C SER A 124 -9.11 9.79 -1.63
N THR A 125 -8.52 10.86 -1.10
CA THR A 125 -7.41 10.80 -0.14
C THR A 125 -7.89 10.66 1.31
N SER A 126 -9.19 10.80 1.58
CA SER A 126 -9.76 10.87 2.94
C SER A 126 -9.30 9.73 3.86
N SER A 127 -9.38 8.49 3.39
CA SER A 127 -9.11 7.28 4.19
C SER A 127 -7.62 7.01 4.41
N LEU A 128 -6.73 7.63 3.62
CA LEU A 128 -5.27 7.54 3.76
C LEU A 128 -4.64 8.77 4.42
N ARG A 129 -5.38 9.88 4.56
CA ARG A 129 -4.91 11.06 5.30
C ARG A 129 -4.79 10.77 6.79
N TYR A 130 -5.86 10.22 7.38
CA TYR A 130 -5.94 9.90 8.80
C TYR A 130 -6.51 8.50 9.00
N LEU A 131 -5.82 7.67 9.79
CA LEU A 131 -6.31 6.32 10.12
C LEU A 131 -7.48 6.36 11.12
N ASP A 132 -7.52 7.40 11.97
CA ASP A 132 -8.70 7.77 12.76
C ASP A 132 -9.04 9.26 12.56
N PRO A 133 -10.12 9.62 11.85
CA PRO A 133 -10.53 11.02 11.67
C PRO A 133 -10.88 11.75 12.99
N ASN A 134 -11.16 11.03 14.07
CA ASN A 134 -11.40 11.62 15.39
C ASN A 134 -10.09 11.92 16.15
N LEU A 135 -8.96 11.37 15.71
CA LEU A 135 -7.64 11.51 16.36
C LEU A 135 -6.56 11.98 15.38
N LYS A 136 -6.88 12.99 14.57
CA LYS A 136 -6.03 13.51 13.49
C LYS A 136 -4.57 13.77 13.88
N LEU A 137 -4.33 14.27 15.09
CA LEU A 137 -2.97 14.59 15.56
C LEU A 137 -2.10 13.34 15.79
N LEU A 138 -2.73 12.20 16.13
CA LEU A 138 -2.04 10.95 16.47
C LEU A 138 -1.99 9.97 15.30
N THR A 139 -2.99 10.01 14.42
CA THR A 139 -3.18 9.03 13.35
C THR A 139 -3.00 9.59 11.95
N GLY A 140 -2.37 10.77 11.82
CA GLY A 140 -2.02 11.33 10.52
C GLY A 140 -1.00 10.44 9.81
N TYR A 141 -1.31 10.05 8.56
CA TYR A 141 -0.46 9.22 7.73
C TYR A 141 0.02 10.00 6.48
N MET A 142 -0.78 10.06 5.42
CA MET A 142 -0.44 10.82 4.20
C MET A 142 -0.95 12.26 4.21
N ASP A 143 -1.57 12.73 5.29
CA ASP A 143 -2.16 14.07 5.33
C ASP A 143 -1.13 15.20 5.11
N ALA A 144 0.05 15.09 5.70
CA ALA A 144 1.11 16.09 5.52
C ALA A 144 1.58 16.13 4.06
N LEU A 145 1.73 14.97 3.43
CA LEU A 145 2.07 14.85 2.01
C LEU A 145 0.98 15.44 1.11
N ALA A 146 -0.27 14.98 1.24
CA ALA A 146 -1.39 15.46 0.45
C ALA A 146 -1.59 16.97 0.60
N SER A 147 -1.59 17.47 1.84
CA SER A 147 -1.69 18.91 2.12
C SER A 147 -0.54 19.72 1.55
N THR A 148 0.66 19.13 1.45
CA THR A 148 1.81 19.81 0.85
C THR A 148 1.69 19.88 -0.65
N LEU A 149 1.22 18.81 -1.31
CA LEU A 149 0.94 18.84 -2.76
C LEU A 149 -0.13 19.87 -3.10
N GLU A 150 -1.19 19.98 -2.29
CA GLU A 150 -2.24 20.99 -2.47
C GLU A 150 -1.71 22.42 -2.33
N LYS A 151 -0.96 22.68 -1.25
CA LYS A 151 -0.53 24.05 -0.92
C LYS A 151 0.68 24.53 -1.72
N ALA A 152 1.62 23.64 -2.01
CA ALA A 152 2.91 23.99 -2.62
C ALA A 152 2.97 23.71 -4.12
N ALA A 153 2.27 22.67 -4.60
CA ALA A 153 2.27 22.27 -6.02
C ALA A 153 0.92 22.56 -6.73
N GLY A 154 -0.08 23.06 -6.01
CA GLY A 154 -1.35 23.52 -6.58
C GLY A 154 -2.32 22.41 -6.99
N TYR A 155 -2.16 21.20 -6.43
CA TYR A 155 -3.09 20.10 -6.64
C TYR A 155 -4.43 20.32 -5.90
N GLU A 156 -5.49 19.71 -6.41
CA GLU A 156 -6.85 19.74 -5.87
C GLU A 156 -7.40 18.30 -5.76
N GLU A 157 -7.79 17.90 -4.54
CA GLU A 157 -8.42 16.60 -4.29
C GLU A 157 -9.69 16.42 -5.15
N GLY A 158 -9.80 15.25 -5.78
CA GLY A 158 -10.93 14.90 -6.64
C GLY A 158 -10.87 15.52 -8.03
N ARG A 159 -9.88 16.39 -8.32
CA ARG A 159 -9.63 16.93 -9.66
C ARG A 159 -8.37 16.35 -10.29
N ASP A 160 -7.22 16.57 -9.66
CA ASP A 160 -5.91 16.10 -10.13
C ASP A 160 -5.11 15.41 -9.01
N LEU A 161 -5.65 15.31 -7.79
CA LEU A 161 -5.11 14.49 -6.71
C LEU A 161 -6.13 13.45 -6.25
N PHE A 162 -5.73 12.18 -6.28
CA PHE A 162 -6.58 11.04 -5.96
C PHE A 162 -5.88 10.08 -5.00
N GLY A 163 -6.66 9.29 -4.26
CA GLY A 163 -6.13 8.21 -3.41
C GLY A 163 -6.58 6.84 -3.87
N ALA A 164 -5.71 5.84 -3.72
CA ALA A 164 -5.98 4.44 -4.05
C ALA A 164 -5.80 3.53 -2.82
N PRO A 165 -6.65 3.65 -1.79
CA PRO A 165 -6.61 2.77 -0.62
C PRO A 165 -6.97 1.32 -0.99
N TYR A 166 -6.46 0.35 -0.24
CA TYR A 166 -6.72 -1.08 -0.46
C TYR A 166 -6.74 -1.88 0.84
N ASP A 167 -7.14 -3.15 0.75
CA ASP A 167 -7.10 -4.05 1.90
C ASP A 167 -5.67 -4.55 2.04
N PHE A 168 -4.89 -3.83 2.84
CA PHE A 168 -3.44 -3.98 2.94
C PHE A 168 -2.98 -5.31 3.57
N ARG A 169 -3.91 -6.14 4.05
CA ARG A 169 -3.62 -7.49 4.54
C ARG A 169 -3.38 -8.47 3.40
N TYR A 170 -4.05 -8.25 2.27
CA TYR A 170 -3.88 -9.07 1.08
C TYR A 170 -2.60 -8.69 0.35
N GLY A 171 -2.00 -9.68 -0.32
CA GLY A 171 -0.88 -9.49 -1.22
C GLY A 171 -1.31 -9.66 -2.67
N LEU A 172 -0.35 -10.07 -3.49
CA LEU A 172 -0.58 -10.65 -4.81
C LEU A 172 -0.03 -12.07 -4.81
N ALA A 173 -0.38 -12.83 -5.84
CA ALA A 173 0.22 -14.14 -6.10
C ALA A 173 0.99 -14.15 -7.43
N ALA A 174 1.98 -15.04 -7.51
CA ALA A 174 2.75 -15.32 -8.71
C ALA A 174 1.85 -15.80 -9.87
N PRO A 175 2.27 -15.65 -11.13
CA PRO A 175 1.53 -16.17 -12.27
C PRO A 175 1.15 -17.65 -12.09
N GLY A 176 -0.10 -17.99 -12.39
CA GLY A 176 -0.65 -19.34 -12.21
C GLY A 176 -1.43 -19.55 -10.91
N HIS A 177 -1.37 -18.60 -9.97
CA HIS A 177 -2.12 -18.62 -8.72
C HIS A 177 -3.21 -17.53 -8.70
N PRO A 178 -4.41 -17.81 -8.19
CA PRO A 178 -5.44 -16.78 -8.05
C PRO A 178 -5.09 -15.83 -6.89
N SER A 179 -5.50 -14.58 -7.04
CA SER A 179 -5.42 -13.55 -5.99
C SER A 179 -6.56 -12.59 -6.22
N GLN A 180 -7.73 -12.90 -5.66
CA GLN A 180 -8.98 -12.19 -5.96
C GLN A 180 -8.91 -10.73 -5.49
N ALA A 181 -8.57 -10.51 -4.22
CA ALA A 181 -8.50 -9.17 -3.64
C ALA A 181 -7.43 -8.31 -4.30
N GLY A 182 -6.22 -8.85 -4.48
CA GLY A 182 -5.11 -8.16 -5.12
C GLY A 182 -5.38 -7.83 -6.58
N SER A 183 -5.92 -8.77 -7.37
CA SER A 183 -6.24 -8.53 -8.79
C SER A 183 -7.39 -7.54 -8.97
N ALA A 184 -8.43 -7.62 -8.11
CA ALA A 184 -9.52 -6.64 -8.12
C ALA A 184 -9.02 -5.23 -7.79
N TYR A 185 -8.07 -5.10 -6.87
CA TYR A 185 -7.44 -3.82 -6.58
C TYR A 185 -6.62 -3.29 -7.77
N LEU A 186 -5.79 -4.12 -8.41
CA LEU A 186 -5.03 -3.70 -9.59
C LEU A 186 -5.95 -3.20 -10.72
N GLU A 187 -7.08 -3.88 -10.96
CA GLU A 187 -8.06 -3.43 -11.96
C GLU A 187 -8.70 -2.10 -11.58
N ARG A 188 -9.11 -1.92 -10.31
CA ARG A 188 -9.63 -0.63 -9.84
C ARG A 188 -8.62 0.49 -9.95
N LEU A 189 -7.35 0.22 -9.65
CA LEU A 189 -6.25 1.18 -9.79
C LEU A 189 -6.02 1.54 -11.27
N ARG A 190 -6.05 0.55 -12.18
CA ARG A 190 -5.97 0.75 -13.63
C ARG A 190 -7.09 1.69 -14.11
N LEU A 191 -8.33 1.43 -13.70
CA LEU A 191 -9.49 2.26 -14.05
C LEU A 191 -9.39 3.67 -13.45
N LEU A 192 -8.89 3.81 -12.22
CA LEU A 192 -8.65 5.13 -11.61
C LEU A 192 -7.63 5.93 -12.42
N VAL A 193 -6.51 5.32 -12.81
CA VAL A 193 -5.50 5.93 -13.68
C VAL A 193 -6.13 6.41 -14.99
N GLU A 194 -6.90 5.55 -15.66
CA GLU A 194 -7.57 5.92 -16.92
C GLU A 194 -8.54 7.11 -16.75
N SER A 195 -9.37 7.07 -15.70
CA SER A 195 -10.34 8.12 -15.40
C SER A 195 -9.67 9.44 -15.02
N ALA A 196 -8.60 9.40 -14.22
CA ALA A 196 -7.83 10.56 -13.82
C ALA A 196 -7.15 11.21 -15.02
N CYS A 197 -6.52 10.41 -15.90
CA CYS A 197 -5.95 10.90 -17.15
C CYS A 197 -7.01 11.57 -18.04
N ALA A 198 -8.16 10.93 -18.21
CA ALA A 198 -9.26 11.47 -19.02
C ALA A 198 -9.80 12.80 -18.47
N ALA A 199 -10.01 12.89 -17.14
CA ALA A 199 -10.46 14.11 -16.47
C ALA A 199 -9.43 15.26 -16.53
N ASN A 200 -8.15 14.94 -16.73
CA ASN A 200 -7.04 15.89 -16.74
C ASN A 200 -6.44 16.08 -18.14
N GLY A 201 -7.30 16.16 -19.16
CA GLY A 201 -6.90 16.51 -20.52
C GLY A 201 -6.05 15.44 -21.22
N GLY A 202 -6.18 14.18 -20.81
CA GLY A 202 -5.40 13.06 -21.34
C GLY A 202 -3.96 13.01 -20.82
N LYS A 203 -3.60 13.83 -19.82
CA LYS A 203 -2.25 13.81 -19.26
C LYS A 203 -2.01 12.49 -18.50
N PRO A 204 -0.89 11.79 -18.77
CA PRO A 204 -0.57 10.54 -18.07
C PRO A 204 -0.31 10.79 -16.58
N ALA A 205 -0.70 9.87 -15.71
CA ALA A 205 -0.66 10.02 -14.26
C ALA A 205 0.74 9.86 -13.66
N ILE A 206 0.98 10.52 -12.53
CA ILE A 206 2.09 10.25 -11.62
C ILE A 206 1.57 9.29 -10.54
N LEU A 207 2.16 8.09 -10.46
CA LEU A 207 1.88 7.17 -9.36
C LEU A 207 2.83 7.51 -8.21
N LEU A 208 2.31 8.01 -7.09
CA LEU A 208 3.12 8.35 -5.91
C LEU A 208 2.80 7.36 -4.79
N ALA A 209 3.71 6.41 -4.57
CA ALA A 209 3.44 5.22 -3.78
C ALA A 209 4.39 5.09 -2.60
N HIS A 210 3.86 4.78 -1.41
CA HIS A 210 4.67 4.60 -0.21
C HIS A 210 4.74 3.13 0.21
N SER A 211 5.93 2.68 0.62
CA SER A 211 6.16 1.36 1.19
C SER A 211 5.55 0.24 0.32
N LEU A 212 4.72 -0.65 0.88
CA LEU A 212 4.01 -1.72 0.16
C LEU A 212 3.26 -1.24 -1.10
N GLY A 213 2.74 0.00 -1.09
CA GLY A 213 2.08 0.59 -2.26
C GLY A 213 2.98 0.65 -3.49
N GLY A 214 4.30 0.81 -3.29
CA GLY A 214 5.28 0.79 -4.38
C GLY A 214 5.36 -0.57 -5.08
N LEU A 215 5.20 -1.67 -4.33
CA LEU A 215 5.18 -3.03 -4.90
C LEU A 215 3.89 -3.26 -5.70
N TYR A 216 2.74 -2.76 -5.22
CA TYR A 216 1.50 -2.80 -5.97
C TYR A 216 1.56 -1.97 -7.26
N ALA A 217 2.11 -0.76 -7.19
CA ALA A 217 2.30 0.09 -8.37
C ALA A 217 3.22 -0.58 -9.40
N LEU A 218 4.29 -1.25 -8.95
CA LEU A 218 5.13 -2.05 -9.82
C LEU A 218 4.37 -3.19 -10.49
N GLN A 219 3.55 -3.92 -9.72
CA GLN A 219 2.78 -5.04 -10.25
C GLN A 219 1.68 -4.60 -11.23
N LEU A 220 1.04 -3.44 -11.01
CA LEU A 220 0.16 -2.83 -12.01
C LEU A 220 0.90 -2.63 -13.34
N LEU A 221 2.07 -2.00 -13.28
CA LEU A 221 2.86 -1.66 -14.47
C LEU A 221 3.35 -2.93 -15.18
N ALA A 222 3.98 -3.85 -14.44
CA ALA A 222 4.52 -5.09 -14.98
C ALA A 222 3.44 -5.96 -15.65
N ARG A 223 2.20 -5.94 -15.14
CA ARG A 223 1.07 -6.71 -15.68
C ARG A 223 0.26 -5.96 -16.74
N SER A 224 0.52 -4.68 -16.95
CA SER A 224 -0.19 -3.87 -17.96
C SER A 224 0.52 -3.92 -19.32
N PRO A 225 -0.21 -3.88 -20.45
CA PRO A 225 0.41 -3.80 -21.77
C PRO A 225 1.29 -2.55 -21.94
N ALA A 226 2.40 -2.67 -22.69
CA ALA A 226 3.31 -1.56 -22.93
C ALA A 226 2.62 -0.29 -23.52
N PRO A 227 1.68 -0.40 -24.48
CA PRO A 227 0.95 0.77 -24.99
C PRO A 227 0.13 1.47 -23.90
N TRP A 228 -0.46 0.72 -22.96
CA TRP A 228 -1.22 1.29 -21.86
C TRP A 228 -0.32 2.09 -20.92
N ARG A 229 0.82 1.51 -20.52
CA ARG A 229 1.79 2.19 -19.66
C ARG A 229 2.26 3.51 -20.27
N ALA A 230 2.63 3.48 -21.55
CA ALA A 230 3.11 4.66 -22.27
C ALA A 230 2.04 5.77 -22.40
N ALA A 231 0.77 5.39 -22.55
CA ALA A 231 -0.33 6.34 -22.68
C ALA A 231 -0.78 6.93 -21.32
N HIS A 232 -0.69 6.16 -20.24
CA HIS A 232 -1.39 6.48 -19.00
C HIS A 232 -0.49 6.75 -17.79
N VAL A 233 0.79 6.40 -17.82
CA VAL A 233 1.68 6.59 -16.66
C VAL A 233 2.90 7.40 -17.07
N LYS A 234 3.02 8.58 -16.46
CA LYS A 234 4.12 9.52 -16.71
C LYS A 234 5.38 9.11 -15.97
N ARG A 235 5.22 8.70 -14.70
CA ARG A 235 6.29 8.30 -13.81
C ARG A 235 5.74 7.54 -12.61
N LEU A 236 6.52 6.57 -12.13
CA LEU A 236 6.36 6.00 -10.80
C LEU A 236 7.32 6.69 -9.83
N VAL A 237 6.80 7.33 -8.80
CA VAL A 237 7.57 7.90 -7.69
C VAL A 237 7.32 7.06 -6.46
N THR A 238 8.36 6.44 -5.90
CA THR A 238 8.22 5.61 -4.70
C THR A 238 8.86 6.27 -3.48
N LEU A 239 8.20 6.11 -2.34
CA LEU A 239 8.65 6.58 -1.03
C LEU A 239 8.91 5.35 -0.18
N SER A 240 10.18 5.04 0.09
CA SER A 240 10.57 3.91 0.95
C SER A 240 10.00 2.55 0.51
N ALA A 241 9.98 2.24 -0.79
CA ALA A 241 9.46 0.96 -1.29
C ALA A 241 10.39 -0.23 -0.91
N PRO A 242 9.88 -1.29 -0.25
CA PRO A 242 10.68 -2.44 0.17
C PRO A 242 10.82 -3.47 -0.97
N TRP A 243 11.56 -3.12 -2.01
CA TRP A 243 11.68 -3.93 -3.24
C TRP A 243 12.11 -5.37 -3.00
N GLY A 244 12.94 -5.60 -1.98
CA GLY A 244 13.42 -6.92 -1.58
C GLY A 244 12.81 -7.48 -0.31
N GLY A 245 11.82 -6.82 0.28
CA GLY A 245 11.34 -7.09 1.64
C GLY A 245 12.18 -6.41 2.73
N SER A 246 11.97 -6.77 3.99
CA SER A 246 12.70 -6.25 5.15
C SER A 246 13.09 -7.35 6.14
N VAL A 247 14.27 -7.25 6.75
CA VAL A 247 14.67 -8.17 7.84
C VAL A 247 13.77 -7.99 9.07
N GLN A 248 13.16 -6.81 9.27
CA GLN A 248 12.17 -6.58 10.32
C GLN A 248 11.01 -7.59 10.23
N GLU A 249 10.62 -8.02 9.03
CA GLU A 249 9.56 -9.03 8.88
C GLU A 249 9.94 -10.39 9.44
N MET A 250 11.24 -10.75 9.45
CA MET A 250 11.69 -11.96 10.13
C MET A 250 11.42 -11.87 11.65
N LEU A 251 11.59 -10.69 12.26
CA LEU A 251 11.22 -10.47 13.66
C LEU A 251 9.69 -10.52 13.86
N THR A 252 8.94 -9.85 12.98
CA THR A 252 7.47 -9.86 12.97
C THR A 252 6.93 -11.30 12.98
N PHE A 253 7.45 -12.17 12.10
CA PHE A 253 7.04 -13.57 12.05
C PHE A 253 7.54 -14.39 13.24
N ALA A 254 8.76 -14.17 13.75
CA ALA A 254 9.30 -14.95 14.88
C ALA A 254 8.56 -14.65 16.19
N SER A 255 8.45 -13.37 16.57
CA SER A 255 8.10 -12.96 17.94
C SER A 255 6.94 -11.98 18.02
N GLY A 256 6.44 -11.50 16.87
CA GLY A 256 5.50 -10.39 16.81
C GLY A 256 6.19 -9.04 16.94
N ASN A 257 5.62 -8.02 16.30
CA ASN A 257 6.16 -6.67 16.31
C ASN A 257 5.10 -5.67 16.77
N THR A 258 5.22 -5.18 18.01
CA THR A 258 4.27 -4.21 18.59
C THR A 258 4.43 -2.79 18.04
N LEU A 259 5.40 -2.55 17.16
CA LEU A 259 5.76 -1.22 16.63
C LEU A 259 6.04 -0.19 17.74
N GLY A 260 6.53 -0.67 18.89
CA GLY A 260 6.81 0.16 20.07
C GLY A 260 5.57 0.57 20.87
N VAL A 261 4.38 0.02 20.56
CA VAL A 261 3.16 0.32 21.31
C VAL A 261 3.17 -0.44 22.65
N PRO A 262 3.12 0.27 23.80
CA PRO A 262 3.18 -0.38 25.10
C PRO A 262 1.89 -1.17 25.38
N PHE A 263 2.00 -2.20 26.22
CA PHE A 263 0.87 -3.03 26.70
C PHE A 263 0.16 -3.89 25.65
N VAL A 264 0.66 -3.93 24.41
CA VAL A 264 0.21 -4.88 23.38
C VAL A 264 0.96 -6.20 23.56
N ASP A 265 0.22 -7.30 23.68
CA ASP A 265 0.80 -8.63 23.74
C ASP A 265 1.34 -9.03 22.35
N ALA A 266 2.66 -9.15 22.25
CA ALA A 266 3.35 -9.50 21.02
C ALA A 266 2.90 -10.85 20.45
N SER A 267 2.52 -11.81 21.30
CA SER A 267 2.07 -13.13 20.87
C SER A 267 0.70 -13.06 20.16
N ILE A 268 -0.22 -12.23 20.66
CA ILE A 268 -1.56 -12.05 20.08
C ILE A 268 -1.47 -11.40 18.70
N ILE A 269 -0.69 -10.34 18.58
CA ILE A 269 -0.55 -9.64 17.30
C ILE A 269 0.28 -10.44 16.30
N ARG A 270 1.19 -11.30 16.75
CA ARG A 270 2.00 -12.11 15.85
C ARG A 270 1.16 -13.00 14.97
N ASP A 271 0.15 -13.65 15.53
CA ASP A 271 -0.68 -14.58 14.76
C ASP A 271 -1.52 -13.83 13.70
N GLU A 272 -1.99 -12.62 14.03
CA GLU A 272 -2.59 -11.70 13.06
C GLU A 272 -1.58 -11.28 11.99
N GLN A 273 -0.39 -10.85 12.38
CA GLN A 273 0.67 -10.43 11.47
C GLN A 273 1.11 -11.56 10.52
N ARG A 274 1.24 -12.80 11.02
CA ARG A 274 1.55 -13.99 10.24
C ARG A 274 0.45 -14.31 9.22
N SER A 275 -0.80 -14.00 9.57
CA SER A 275 -1.96 -14.30 8.72
C SER A 275 -2.04 -13.41 7.48
N SER A 276 -1.50 -12.19 7.54
CA SER A 276 -1.50 -11.24 6.42
C SER A 276 -0.62 -11.74 5.26
N GLU A 277 -1.23 -11.97 4.09
CA GLU A 277 -0.54 -12.37 2.86
C GLU A 277 0.50 -11.32 2.43
N SER A 278 0.23 -10.04 2.68
CA SER A 278 1.18 -8.95 2.41
C SER A 278 2.45 -9.04 3.25
N ASN A 279 2.38 -9.49 4.51
CA ASN A 279 3.57 -9.65 5.35
C ASN A 279 4.46 -10.79 4.85
N LEU A 280 3.87 -11.88 4.32
CA LEU A 280 4.66 -12.89 3.61
C LEU A 280 5.40 -12.28 2.41
N TRP A 281 4.75 -11.35 1.68
CA TRP A 281 5.36 -10.67 0.53
C TRP A 281 6.51 -9.73 0.92
N LEU A 282 6.49 -9.23 2.15
CA LEU A 282 7.52 -8.34 2.69
C LEU A 282 8.69 -9.10 3.34
N LEU A 283 8.67 -10.43 3.39
CA LEU A 283 9.82 -11.21 3.83
C LEU A 283 11.04 -11.01 2.88
N PRO A 284 12.27 -11.06 3.41
CA PRO A 284 13.49 -10.89 2.61
C PRO A 284 13.57 -11.85 1.42
N THR A 285 13.89 -11.30 0.24
CA THR A 285 13.99 -12.08 -1.00
C THR A 285 15.46 -12.40 -1.35
N PRO A 286 15.75 -13.58 -1.93
CA PRO A 286 17.10 -13.93 -2.38
C PRO A 286 17.68 -12.98 -3.43
N LYS A 287 16.84 -12.36 -4.25
CA LYS A 287 17.25 -11.43 -5.32
C LYS A 287 18.03 -10.24 -4.75
N VAL A 288 17.62 -9.75 -3.58
CA VAL A 288 18.25 -8.62 -2.89
C VAL A 288 19.25 -9.09 -1.84
N PHE A 289 18.83 -9.94 -0.91
CA PHE A 289 19.62 -10.30 0.27
C PHE A 289 20.57 -11.48 0.03
N GLY A 290 20.48 -12.16 -1.10
CA GLY A 290 21.40 -13.23 -1.48
C GLY A 290 21.47 -14.33 -0.42
N ASN A 291 22.68 -14.61 0.07
CA ASN A 291 22.94 -15.60 1.13
C ASN A 291 23.36 -14.97 2.46
N THR A 292 23.11 -13.67 2.66
CA THR A 292 23.40 -12.98 3.91
C THR A 292 22.65 -13.66 5.06
N THR A 293 23.35 -13.93 6.15
CA THR A 293 22.71 -14.45 7.37
C THR A 293 21.86 -13.36 8.01
N LEU A 294 20.56 -13.58 8.06
CA LEU A 294 19.58 -12.62 8.59
C LEU A 294 19.12 -13.01 10.01
N VAL A 295 19.06 -14.31 10.30
CA VAL A 295 18.67 -14.83 11.62
C VAL A 295 19.60 -15.94 12.05
N VAL A 296 19.98 -15.95 13.34
CA VAL A 296 20.68 -17.06 13.99
C VAL A 296 19.82 -17.54 15.15
N SER A 297 19.58 -18.85 15.23
CA SER A 297 18.87 -19.49 16.35
C SER A 297 19.81 -20.45 17.07
N GLU A 298 20.15 -20.12 18.31
CA GLU A 298 20.97 -20.98 19.17
C GLU A 298 20.20 -22.25 19.57
N PHE A 299 18.89 -22.13 19.82
CA PHE A 299 18.02 -23.28 20.15
C PHE A 299 18.01 -24.35 19.05
N HIS A 300 17.89 -23.91 17.79
CA HIS A 300 17.88 -24.83 16.63
C HIS A 300 19.28 -25.16 16.11
N ASN A 301 20.33 -24.54 16.64
CA ASN A 301 21.70 -24.59 16.12
C ASN A 301 21.76 -24.33 14.60
N ARG A 302 21.09 -23.25 14.13
CA ARG A 302 20.89 -22.95 12.71
C ARG A 302 20.95 -21.46 12.42
N SER A 303 21.36 -21.12 11.18
CA SER A 303 21.27 -19.78 10.61
C SER A 303 20.35 -19.75 9.39
N TYR A 304 19.63 -18.65 9.22
CA TYR A 304 18.67 -18.42 8.15
C TYR A 304 19.08 -17.21 7.30
N SER A 305 18.93 -17.36 5.98
CA SER A 305 19.09 -16.32 4.97
C SER A 305 17.80 -16.21 4.16
N ALA A 306 17.72 -15.24 3.25
CA ALA A 306 16.57 -15.11 2.35
C ALA A 306 16.33 -16.37 1.48
N LYS A 307 17.34 -17.23 1.28
CA LYS A 307 17.22 -18.48 0.50
C LYS A 307 16.46 -19.59 1.21
N ASN A 308 16.42 -19.58 2.55
CA ASN A 308 15.85 -20.66 3.35
C ASN A 308 14.73 -20.18 4.28
N VAL A 309 14.01 -19.13 3.87
CA VAL A 309 12.82 -18.62 4.57
C VAL A 309 11.77 -19.71 4.79
N THR A 310 11.60 -20.66 3.87
CA THR A 310 10.67 -21.79 4.11
C THR A 310 11.06 -22.61 5.34
N GLN A 311 12.36 -22.85 5.58
CA GLN A 311 12.82 -23.53 6.80
C GLN A 311 12.63 -22.66 8.03
N PHE A 312 12.89 -21.36 7.92
CA PHE A 312 12.62 -20.41 8.99
C PHE A 312 11.15 -20.44 9.41
N LEU A 313 10.21 -20.42 8.46
CA LEU A 313 8.77 -20.48 8.74
C LEU A 313 8.36 -21.79 9.46
N ARG A 314 9.00 -22.93 9.15
CA ARG A 314 8.79 -24.19 9.90
C ARG A 314 9.30 -24.08 11.33
N ASP A 315 10.53 -23.59 11.51
CA ASP A 315 11.22 -23.57 12.80
C ASP A 315 10.60 -22.55 13.79
N ILE A 316 9.90 -21.52 13.30
CA ILE A 316 9.09 -20.60 14.13
C ILE A 316 7.67 -21.14 14.42
N GLY A 317 7.35 -22.36 13.96
CA GLY A 317 6.04 -22.99 14.14
C GLY A 317 4.93 -22.49 13.22
N PHE A 318 5.25 -21.86 12.08
CA PHE A 318 4.27 -21.34 11.12
C PHE A 318 4.19 -22.19 9.84
N GLU A 319 3.94 -23.50 10.00
CA GLU A 319 3.90 -24.47 8.91
C GLU A 319 2.89 -24.09 7.80
N GLY A 320 1.72 -23.55 8.19
CA GLY A 320 0.66 -23.14 7.26
C GLY A 320 1.07 -22.06 6.27
N GLY A 321 2.08 -21.25 6.59
CA GLY A 321 2.61 -20.21 5.69
C GLY A 321 3.67 -20.71 4.70
N VAL A 322 4.19 -21.93 4.88
CA VAL A 322 5.36 -22.40 4.12
C VAL A 322 5.05 -22.60 2.64
N GLU A 323 3.99 -23.35 2.32
CA GLU A 323 3.59 -23.59 0.94
C GLU A 323 3.05 -22.33 0.25
N PRO A 324 2.18 -21.51 0.88
CA PRO A 324 1.79 -20.22 0.33
C PRO A 324 3.00 -19.33 0.02
N TYR A 325 3.96 -19.24 0.95
CA TYR A 325 5.18 -18.48 0.71
C TYR A 325 5.97 -19.04 -0.49
N ARG A 326 6.25 -20.35 -0.50
CA ARG A 326 7.06 -21.00 -1.53
C ARG A 326 6.46 -20.84 -2.93
N ALA A 327 5.16 -21.11 -3.07
CA ALA A 327 4.52 -21.19 -4.38
C ALA A 327 4.01 -19.83 -4.87
N ARG A 328 3.37 -19.05 -4.00
CA ARG A 328 2.67 -17.81 -4.40
C ARG A 328 3.53 -16.57 -4.28
N ILE A 329 4.30 -16.48 -3.20
CA ILE A 329 4.92 -15.20 -2.80
C ILE A 329 6.37 -15.09 -3.25
N ARG A 330 7.18 -16.12 -2.98
CA ARG A 330 8.60 -16.12 -3.31
C ARG A 330 8.88 -15.81 -4.79
N PRO A 331 8.16 -16.37 -5.78
CA PRO A 331 8.40 -16.04 -7.18
C PRO A 331 8.08 -14.58 -7.54
N LEU A 332 7.12 -13.95 -6.85
CA LEU A 332 6.84 -12.51 -7.04
C LEU A 332 8.01 -11.64 -6.61
N GLY A 333 8.57 -11.93 -5.42
CA GLY A 333 9.70 -11.19 -4.88
C GLY A 333 11.01 -11.43 -5.65
N GLU A 334 11.21 -12.62 -6.21
CA GLU A 334 12.41 -12.94 -7.00
C GLU A 334 12.43 -12.29 -8.39
N ALA A 335 11.26 -12.02 -8.98
CA ALA A 335 11.17 -11.49 -10.34
C ALA A 335 11.62 -10.02 -10.44
N LEU A 336 11.18 -9.18 -9.50
CA LEU A 336 11.37 -7.70 -9.48
C LEU A 336 11.40 -7.09 -10.91
N PRO A 337 10.31 -7.26 -11.68
CA PRO A 337 10.30 -6.94 -13.11
C PRO A 337 10.48 -5.45 -13.36
N GLU A 338 10.90 -5.09 -14.58
CA GLU A 338 10.98 -3.69 -14.98
C GLU A 338 9.59 -3.08 -15.18
N PRO A 339 9.33 -1.86 -14.65
CA PRO A 339 8.05 -1.21 -14.81
C PRO A 339 7.79 -0.68 -16.23
N GLY A 340 8.81 -0.47 -17.06
CA GLY A 340 8.66 0.03 -18.43
C GLY A 340 8.16 1.48 -18.51
N VAL A 341 8.32 2.24 -17.45
CA VAL A 341 8.11 3.70 -17.33
C VAL A 341 9.23 4.28 -16.46
N PRO A 342 9.55 5.58 -16.53
CA PRO A 342 10.53 6.19 -15.63
C PRO A 342 10.15 5.99 -14.16
N VAL A 343 11.15 5.73 -13.32
CA VAL A 343 11.00 5.55 -11.86
C VAL A 343 11.89 6.52 -11.12
N THR A 344 11.37 7.16 -10.07
CA THR A 344 12.16 7.88 -9.07
C THR A 344 11.91 7.28 -7.69
N CYS A 345 12.93 6.67 -7.09
CA CYS A 345 12.89 6.10 -5.75
C CYS A 345 13.45 7.11 -4.74
N LEU A 346 12.63 7.56 -3.79
CA LEU A 346 13.09 8.31 -2.63
C LEU A 346 13.30 7.35 -1.46
N VAL A 347 14.51 7.34 -0.90
CA VAL A 347 14.95 6.36 0.09
C VAL A 347 15.56 7.05 1.32
N GLY A 348 15.10 6.67 2.51
CA GLY A 348 15.74 7.08 3.76
C GLY A 348 17.08 6.37 3.94
N THR A 349 18.08 7.08 4.46
CA THR A 349 19.41 6.52 4.76
C THR A 349 19.92 7.00 6.12
N GLY A 350 20.87 6.30 6.71
CA GLY A 350 21.49 6.65 7.99
C GLY A 350 20.58 6.47 9.21
N VAL A 351 19.52 5.66 9.11
CA VAL A 351 18.65 5.32 10.23
C VAL A 351 18.86 3.85 10.61
N ASP A 352 19.17 3.60 11.88
CA ASP A 352 19.42 2.25 12.40
C ASP A 352 18.29 1.29 12.04
N THR A 353 18.59 0.33 11.17
CA THR A 353 17.62 -0.61 10.62
C THR A 353 18.04 -2.03 10.93
N VAL A 354 17.12 -2.87 11.41
CA VAL A 354 17.42 -4.26 11.75
C VAL A 354 18.06 -4.97 10.55
N GLU A 355 19.30 -5.46 10.72
CA GLU A 355 20.08 -6.13 9.69
C GLU A 355 20.24 -7.62 9.97
N SER A 356 20.37 -8.00 11.25
CA SER A 356 20.31 -9.41 11.66
C SER A 356 19.82 -9.60 13.09
N LEU A 357 19.28 -10.79 13.35
CA LEU A 357 18.65 -11.16 14.62
C LEU A 357 19.33 -12.42 15.18
N VAL A 358 19.65 -12.41 16.48
CA VAL A 358 20.13 -13.61 17.18
C VAL A 358 19.13 -13.98 18.26
N PHE A 359 18.58 -15.19 18.18
CA PHE A 359 17.69 -15.78 19.15
C PHE A 359 18.47 -16.77 20.02
N GLY A 360 18.33 -16.62 21.33
CA GLY A 360 19.00 -17.46 22.32
C GLY A 360 18.38 -18.85 22.45
N LYS A 361 18.83 -19.59 23.47
CA LYS A 361 18.31 -20.93 23.80
C LYS A 361 16.85 -20.94 24.26
N GLU A 362 16.29 -19.80 24.65
CA GLU A 362 14.87 -19.66 25.02
C GLU A 362 13.92 -19.71 23.80
N GLY A 363 14.46 -19.73 22.57
CA GLY A 363 13.68 -19.85 21.34
C GLY A 363 13.15 -18.51 20.80
N PHE A 364 12.31 -18.59 19.76
CA PHE A 364 11.81 -17.41 19.04
C PHE A 364 10.78 -16.60 19.84
N GLU A 365 9.98 -17.25 20.68
CA GLU A 365 8.94 -16.61 21.50
C GLU A 365 9.51 -15.58 22.49
N ALA A 366 10.73 -15.85 23.00
CA ALA A 366 11.40 -14.97 23.96
C ALA A 366 11.95 -13.67 23.33
N GLY A 367 11.91 -13.56 22.00
CA GLY A 367 12.52 -12.47 21.27
C GLY A 367 14.03 -12.64 21.08
N PRO A 368 14.67 -11.77 20.27
CA PRO A 368 16.09 -11.82 20.02
C PRO A 368 16.89 -11.38 21.25
N VAL A 369 17.96 -12.11 21.57
CA VAL A 369 18.94 -11.73 22.61
C VAL A 369 19.95 -10.69 22.09
N LYS A 370 20.07 -10.57 20.76
CA LYS A 370 20.88 -9.54 20.10
C LYS A 370 20.23 -9.14 18.79
N VAL A 371 20.20 -7.84 18.53
CA VAL A 371 19.80 -7.24 17.25
C VAL A 371 20.99 -6.45 16.73
N ALA A 372 21.40 -6.73 15.49
CA ALA A 372 22.37 -5.90 14.78
C ALA A 372 21.62 -4.93 13.87
N TYR A 373 22.10 -3.69 13.84
CA TYR A 373 21.54 -2.62 13.02
C TYR A 373 22.53 -2.27 11.91
N GLY A 374 21.99 -2.09 10.71
CA GLY A 374 22.69 -1.57 9.54
C GLY A 374 21.94 -0.38 8.96
N ASP A 375 22.32 0.02 7.75
CA ASP A 375 21.75 1.19 7.09
C ASP A 375 20.36 0.92 6.48
N GLY A 376 19.53 1.97 6.46
CA GLY A 376 18.18 1.98 5.94
C GLY A 376 17.37 3.17 6.47
N ASP A 377 16.05 3.01 6.49
CA ASP A 377 15.10 4.03 6.95
C ASP A 377 14.47 3.70 8.33
N GLY A 378 15.07 2.76 9.08
CA GLY A 378 14.60 2.28 10.37
C GLY A 378 13.56 1.17 10.27
N THR A 379 13.10 0.82 9.07
CA THR A 379 12.21 -0.33 8.83
C THR A 379 12.70 -1.19 7.69
N VAL A 380 13.12 -0.58 6.58
CA VAL A 380 13.54 -1.27 5.36
C VAL A 380 15.04 -1.07 5.17
N ASN A 381 15.75 -2.18 5.02
CA ASN A 381 17.20 -2.16 4.80
C ASN A 381 17.53 -1.40 3.51
N LEU A 382 18.64 -0.65 3.52
CA LEU A 382 19.09 0.12 2.35
C LEU A 382 19.21 -0.78 1.11
N ALA A 383 19.75 -1.99 1.26
CA ALA A 383 19.87 -2.97 0.17
C ALA A 383 18.52 -3.27 -0.53
N SER A 384 17.42 -3.27 0.22
CA SER A 384 16.07 -3.43 -0.30
C SER A 384 15.58 -2.15 -0.95
N LEU A 385 15.75 -0.99 -0.30
CA LEU A 385 15.36 0.32 -0.82
C LEU A 385 15.99 0.65 -2.18
N VAL A 386 17.26 0.28 -2.38
CA VAL A 386 18.01 0.49 -3.64
C VAL A 386 18.09 -0.74 -4.53
N GLY A 387 17.37 -1.83 -4.19
CA GLY A 387 17.33 -3.08 -4.94
C GLY A 387 17.15 -2.91 -6.47
N PRO A 388 16.32 -1.96 -6.95
CA PRO A 388 16.16 -1.69 -8.38
C PRO A 388 17.44 -1.33 -9.13
N ILE A 389 18.42 -0.68 -8.48
CA ILE A 389 19.70 -0.31 -9.12
C ILE A 389 20.36 -1.56 -9.71
N LYS A 390 20.45 -2.61 -8.90
CA LYS A 390 21.03 -3.89 -9.32
C LYS A 390 20.08 -4.70 -10.19
N ALA A 391 18.78 -4.68 -9.87
CA ALA A 391 17.81 -5.51 -10.56
C ALA A 391 17.56 -5.09 -12.03
N TRP A 392 17.70 -3.80 -12.34
CA TRP A 392 17.44 -3.23 -13.66
C TRP A 392 18.70 -2.69 -14.35
N ALA A 393 19.89 -2.98 -13.82
CA ALA A 393 21.17 -2.49 -14.35
C ALA A 393 21.42 -2.84 -15.82
N ASP A 394 20.94 -4.02 -16.24
CA ASP A 394 21.14 -4.52 -17.61
C ASP A 394 20.07 -4.03 -18.60
N SER A 395 19.16 -3.15 -18.17
CA SER A 395 18.09 -2.60 -19.03
C SER A 395 18.37 -1.16 -19.45
N PRO A 396 18.92 -0.94 -20.66
CA PRO A 396 19.23 0.40 -21.14
C PRO A 396 17.98 1.26 -21.38
N ALA A 397 16.80 0.66 -21.47
CA ALA A 397 15.53 1.38 -21.67
C ALA A 397 14.88 1.83 -20.36
N GLN A 398 15.20 1.18 -19.23
CA GLN A 398 14.60 1.49 -17.95
C GLN A 398 15.28 2.69 -17.30
N VAL A 399 14.57 3.82 -17.22
CA VAL A 399 15.06 5.01 -16.52
C VAL A 399 14.78 4.87 -15.03
N LEU A 400 15.83 4.92 -14.21
CA LEU A 400 15.76 4.89 -12.75
C LEU A 400 16.56 6.05 -12.16
N GLU A 401 15.92 6.78 -11.25
CA GLU A 401 16.54 7.79 -10.41
C GLU A 401 16.38 7.37 -8.95
N VAL A 402 17.44 7.54 -8.15
CA VAL A 402 17.40 7.28 -6.70
C VAL A 402 17.80 8.57 -5.98
N VAL A 403 16.96 8.98 -5.04
CA VAL A 403 17.14 10.18 -4.22
C VAL A 403 17.26 9.74 -2.77
N GLU A 404 18.46 9.87 -2.23
CA GLU A 404 18.73 9.58 -0.81
C GLU A 404 18.29 10.74 0.07
N LEU A 405 17.66 10.41 1.20
CA LEU A 405 17.17 11.34 2.21
C LEU A 405 17.81 11.00 3.57
N PRO A 406 18.99 11.56 3.89
CA PRO A 406 19.72 11.24 5.10
C PRO A 406 18.92 11.56 6.38
N GLY A 407 18.88 10.61 7.31
CA GLY A 407 18.19 10.71 8.60
C GLY A 407 16.66 10.62 8.52
N VAL A 408 16.08 10.41 7.34
CA VAL A 408 14.63 10.32 7.17
C VAL A 408 14.18 8.87 7.40
N SER A 409 13.30 8.68 8.38
CA SER A 409 12.75 7.36 8.69
C SER A 409 11.63 6.93 7.75
N HIS A 410 11.29 5.64 7.78
CA HIS A 410 10.31 4.97 6.91
C HIS A 410 9.00 5.72 6.80
N SER A 411 8.32 5.94 7.93
CA SER A 411 7.08 6.75 7.96
C SER A 411 7.36 8.26 8.03
N GLY A 412 8.58 8.64 8.43
CA GLY A 412 9.03 10.03 8.49
C GLY A 412 9.01 10.70 7.11
N ILE A 413 9.28 9.97 6.04
CA ILE A 413 9.30 10.48 4.66
C ILE A 413 8.00 11.18 4.23
N LEU A 414 6.86 10.83 4.83
CA LEU A 414 5.54 11.39 4.54
C LEU A 414 5.28 12.75 5.19
N LYS A 415 6.12 13.16 6.17
CA LYS A 415 5.91 14.38 6.96
C LYS A 415 7.18 15.18 7.24
N ASP A 416 8.36 14.61 7.02
CA ASP A 416 9.63 15.31 7.15
C ASP A 416 9.68 16.47 6.15
N LYS A 417 10.10 17.65 6.63
CA LYS A 417 10.05 18.87 5.82
C LYS A 417 10.98 18.79 4.61
N SER A 418 12.17 18.19 4.78
CA SER A 418 13.14 18.07 3.69
C SER A 418 12.67 17.05 2.65
N ALA A 419 12.12 15.93 3.10
CA ALA A 419 11.51 14.92 2.23
C ALA A 419 10.34 15.51 1.43
N LEU A 420 9.41 16.20 2.10
CA LEU A 420 8.26 16.84 1.44
C LEU A 420 8.66 17.90 0.41
N GLN A 421 9.67 18.72 0.72
CA GLN A 421 10.23 19.67 -0.26
C GLN A 421 10.80 18.97 -1.48
N GLN A 422 11.51 17.86 -1.28
CA GLN A 422 12.09 17.10 -2.38
C GLN A 422 11.02 16.40 -3.24
N ILE A 423 9.97 15.85 -2.61
CA ILE A 423 8.82 15.27 -3.32
C ILE A 423 8.14 16.33 -4.20
N VAL A 424 7.85 17.52 -3.66
CA VAL A 424 7.26 18.63 -4.44
C VAL A 424 8.15 18.99 -5.63
N ARG A 425 9.46 19.17 -5.42
CA ARG A 425 10.40 19.49 -6.51
C ARG A 425 10.37 18.45 -7.62
N ILE A 426 10.33 17.16 -7.28
CA ILE A 426 10.25 16.07 -8.24
C ILE A 426 8.93 16.12 -9.00
N VAL A 427 7.80 16.28 -8.30
CA VAL A 427 6.47 16.38 -8.91
C VAL A 427 6.38 17.58 -9.85
N ASP A 428 6.89 18.75 -9.44
CA ASP A 428 6.92 19.97 -10.26
C ASP A 428 7.82 19.79 -11.50
N ALA A 429 8.98 19.15 -11.35
CA ALA A 429 9.86 18.85 -12.47
C ALA A 429 9.18 17.92 -13.50
N ILE A 430 8.43 16.92 -13.03
CA ILE A 430 7.62 16.06 -13.90
C ILE A 430 6.55 16.88 -14.64
N ASN A 431 5.87 17.79 -13.93
CA ASN A 431 4.85 18.68 -14.50
C ASN A 431 5.39 19.66 -15.55
N LEU A 432 6.63 20.10 -15.37
CA LEU A 432 7.31 21.04 -16.27
C LEU A 432 8.06 20.32 -17.41
N ASN A 433 8.08 18.98 -17.44
CA ASN A 433 8.95 18.17 -18.32
C ASN A 433 10.44 18.55 -18.22
N THR A 434 10.87 19.16 -17.12
CA THR A 434 12.27 19.46 -16.87
C THR A 434 12.94 18.20 -16.34
N THR A 435 13.70 17.51 -17.19
CA THR A 435 14.62 16.48 -16.71
C THR A 435 15.63 17.15 -15.79
N GLY A 436 15.58 16.80 -14.50
CA GLY A 436 16.52 17.29 -13.48
C GLY A 436 17.94 16.86 -13.83
N SER A 437 18.65 17.70 -14.59
CA SER A 437 19.97 17.38 -15.13
C SER A 437 21.12 17.49 -14.12
N ASN A 438 20.87 17.60 -12.80
CA ASN A 438 21.92 17.97 -11.84
C ASN A 438 22.19 17.00 -10.68
N TYR A 439 21.61 15.80 -10.66
CA TYR A 439 21.96 14.80 -9.64
C TYR A 439 22.08 13.39 -10.22
N LEU A 440 22.83 13.25 -11.32
CA LEU A 440 23.40 11.96 -11.69
C LEU A 440 24.58 11.65 -10.73
N ARG A 441 24.30 11.02 -9.60
CA ARG A 441 25.27 10.05 -9.08
C ARG A 441 25.01 8.77 -9.85
N SER A 442 25.82 8.54 -10.90
CA SER A 442 25.95 7.21 -11.45
C SER A 442 26.46 6.30 -10.33
N PHE A 443 25.75 5.22 -10.07
CA PHE A 443 26.34 4.06 -9.42
C PHE A 443 27.03 3.19 -10.48
#